data_AF-A0A166APW9-F1
#
_entry.id   AF-A0A166APW9-F1
#
_cell.length_a   1.000
_cell.length_b   1.000
_cell.length_c   1.000
_cell.angle_alpha   90.00
_cell.angle_beta   90.00
_cell.angle_gamma   90.00
#
_symmetry.space_group_name_H-M   'P 1'
#
loop_
_entity.id
_entity.type
_entity.pdbx_description
1 polymer ?
#
loop_
_entity_poly.entity_id
_entity_poly.type
_entity_poly.pdbx_seq_one_letter_code
_entity_poly.pdbx_strand_id
1 'polypeptide(L)'
;MIEIKLIKTITGKELNENYEKQYGSIQKLAKLLEKDSENMKLFSDLKDWKFFGENPEEKINDTTTIMTDTLALTNLEIELLNFIKNENPKSIRELARMVHEDVSNTHRKISKLHEEGLLQLKKGTKNSKIPYLAYDKIEIGI
;
A
#
# COMPACT_ATOMS: atom_id res chain seq x y z
N MET A 1 14.99 -12.21 -8.79
CA MET A 1 13.65 -11.63 -8.67
C MET A 1 13.03 -12.04 -7.36
N ILE A 2 12.96 -11.07 -6.45
CA ILE A 2 12.31 -11.16 -5.15
C ILE A 2 10.88 -10.65 -5.33
N GLU A 3 9.91 -11.41 -4.82
CA GLU A 3 8.49 -11.03 -4.83
C GLU A 3 8.14 -10.43 -3.46
N ILE A 4 7.63 -9.21 -3.42
CA ILE A 4 7.16 -8.57 -2.19
C ILE A 4 5.66 -8.36 -2.30
N LYS A 5 4.90 -8.87 -1.32
CA LYS A 5 3.45 -8.65 -1.22
C LYS A 5 3.16 -7.69 -0.08
N LEU A 6 2.59 -6.55 -0.42
CA LEU A 6 2.05 -5.59 0.53
C LEU A 6 0.55 -5.88 0.67
N ILE A 7 0.14 -6.38 1.83
CA ILE A 7 -1.22 -6.84 2.08
C ILE A 7 -1.91 -5.85 3.00
N LYS A 8 -3.05 -5.33 2.54
CA LYS A 8 -3.95 -4.49 3.31
C LYS A 8 -5.28 -5.21 3.48
N THR A 9 -5.79 -5.30 4.70
CA THR A 9 -7.14 -5.81 4.90
C THR A 9 -8.13 -4.67 4.72
N ILE A 10 -9.03 -4.78 3.75
CA ILE A 10 -10.10 -3.83 3.48
C ILE A 10 -11.46 -4.51 3.54
N THR A 11 -12.50 -3.70 3.68
CA THR A 11 -13.90 -4.16 3.57
C THR A 11 -14.37 -4.16 2.12
N GLY A 12 -15.39 -4.96 1.82
CA GLY A 12 -16.09 -4.90 0.52
C GLY A 12 -16.59 -3.50 0.18
N LYS A 13 -17.02 -2.73 1.19
CA LYS A 13 -17.38 -1.33 1.04
C LYS A 13 -16.21 -0.47 0.55
N GLU A 14 -15.05 -0.55 1.20
CA GLU A 14 -13.85 0.20 0.78
C GLU A 14 -13.39 -0.20 -0.62
N LEU A 15 -13.48 -1.50 -0.95
CA LEU A 15 -13.17 -1.99 -2.29
C LEU A 15 -14.10 -1.35 -3.34
N ASN A 16 -15.41 -1.31 -3.07
CA ASN A 16 -16.39 -0.68 -3.96
C ASN A 16 -16.11 0.82 -4.14
N GLU A 17 -15.77 1.54 -3.07
CA GLU A 17 -15.37 2.95 -3.14
C GLU A 17 -14.11 3.14 -4.00
N ASN A 18 -13.16 2.21 -3.95
CA ASN A 18 -11.96 2.23 -4.79
C ASN A 18 -12.30 1.97 -6.26
N TYR A 19 -13.16 0.99 -6.55
CA TYR A 19 -13.63 0.74 -7.91
C TYR A 19 -14.45 1.90 -8.49
N GLU A 20 -15.26 2.57 -7.67
CA GLU A 20 -15.97 3.78 -8.08
C GLU A 20 -15.00 4.90 -8.45
N LYS A 21 -13.93 5.11 -7.65
CA LYS A 21 -12.88 6.08 -8.01
C LYS A 21 -12.13 5.69 -9.29
N GLN A 22 -11.88 4.41 -9.51
CA GLN A 22 -11.11 3.91 -10.66
C GLN A 22 -11.91 3.92 -11.97
N TYR A 23 -13.13 3.40 -11.94
CA TYR A 23 -13.94 3.13 -13.13
C TYR A 23 -15.15 4.08 -13.25
N GLY A 24 -15.51 4.79 -12.19
CA GLY A 24 -16.65 5.69 -12.12
C GLY A 24 -17.98 4.98 -11.84
N SER A 25 -18.25 3.83 -12.47
CA SER A 25 -19.43 3.01 -12.15
C SER A 25 -19.29 1.58 -12.66
N ILE A 26 -20.09 0.67 -12.09
CA ILE A 26 -20.09 -0.74 -12.49
C ILE A 26 -20.50 -0.94 -13.96
N GLN A 27 -21.40 -0.08 -14.47
CA GLN A 27 -21.82 -0.11 -15.89
C GLN A 27 -20.69 0.37 -16.81
N LYS A 28 -19.87 1.33 -16.38
CA LYS A 28 -18.68 1.75 -17.14
C LYS A 28 -17.66 0.62 -17.21
N LEU A 29 -17.42 -0.08 -16.09
CA LEU A 29 -16.54 -1.24 -16.07
C LEU A 29 -17.03 -2.36 -16.98
N ALA A 30 -18.33 -2.69 -16.94
CA ALA A 30 -18.93 -3.67 -17.85
C ALA A 30 -18.72 -3.30 -19.34
N LYS A 31 -18.93 -2.02 -19.69
CA LYS A 31 -18.66 -1.53 -21.06
C LYS A 31 -17.17 -1.57 -21.45
N LEU A 32 -16.25 -1.41 -20.50
CA LEU A 32 -14.82 -1.56 -20.76
C LEU A 32 -14.47 -3.02 -21.05
N LEU A 33 -15.02 -3.96 -20.28
CA LEU A 33 -14.84 -5.39 -20.51
C LEU A 33 -15.46 -5.84 -21.84
N GLU A 34 -16.61 -5.30 -22.25
CA GLU A 34 -17.19 -5.59 -23.58
C GLU A 34 -16.25 -5.20 -24.73
N LYS A 35 -15.47 -4.13 -24.56
CA LYS A 35 -14.49 -3.68 -25.57
C LYS A 35 -13.19 -4.47 -25.56
N ASP A 36 -12.85 -5.06 -24.41
CA ASP A 36 -11.63 -5.84 -24.19
C ASP A 36 -11.98 -7.10 -23.39
N SER A 37 -12.68 -8.03 -24.03
CA SER A 37 -13.33 -9.18 -23.38
C SER A 37 -12.36 -10.21 -22.80
N GLU A 38 -11.11 -10.18 -23.25
CA GLU A 38 -10.05 -11.07 -22.75
C GLU A 38 -9.33 -10.45 -21.54
N ASN A 39 -9.69 -9.23 -21.15
CA ASN A 39 -9.06 -8.56 -20.03
C ASN A 39 -9.47 -9.19 -18.68
N MET A 40 -8.65 -10.15 -18.26
CA MET A 40 -8.85 -10.89 -17.01
C MET A 40 -8.95 -9.98 -15.78
N LYS A 41 -8.25 -8.85 -15.78
CA LYS A 41 -8.33 -7.86 -14.70
C LYS A 41 -9.72 -7.23 -14.64
N LEU A 42 -10.23 -6.73 -15.77
CA LEU A 42 -11.57 -6.12 -15.82
C LEU A 42 -12.65 -7.15 -15.48
N PHE A 43 -12.47 -8.41 -15.88
CA PHE A 43 -13.37 -9.49 -15.52
C PHE A 43 -13.39 -9.76 -14.01
N SER A 44 -12.21 -9.88 -13.38
CA SER A 44 -12.10 -10.08 -11.93
C SER A 44 -12.71 -8.91 -11.18
N ASP A 45 -12.31 -7.68 -11.52
CA ASP A 45 -12.81 -6.48 -10.86
C ASP A 45 -14.33 -6.34 -10.95
N LEU A 46 -14.92 -6.69 -12.10
CA LEU A 46 -16.38 -6.65 -12.28
C LEU A 46 -17.07 -7.70 -11.42
N LYS A 47 -16.50 -8.90 -11.32
CA LYS A 47 -17.04 -9.98 -10.49
C LYS A 47 -16.96 -9.60 -9.00
N ASP A 48 -15.81 -9.09 -8.57
CA ASP A 48 -15.57 -8.68 -7.19
C ASP A 48 -16.49 -7.52 -6.80
N TRP A 49 -16.62 -6.48 -7.63
CA TRP A 49 -17.53 -5.36 -7.36
C TRP A 49 -19.00 -5.82 -7.21
N LYS A 50 -19.47 -6.76 -8.02
CA LYS A 50 -20.82 -7.33 -7.85
C LYS A 50 -20.95 -8.06 -6.52
N PHE A 51 -20.01 -8.95 -6.22
CA PHE A 51 -20.04 -9.77 -5.02
C PHE A 51 -19.99 -8.93 -3.73
N PHE A 52 -19.05 -7.99 -3.66
CA PHE A 52 -18.88 -7.13 -2.49
C PHE A 52 -19.89 -5.97 -2.43
N GLY A 53 -20.61 -5.69 -3.52
CA GLY A 53 -21.80 -4.85 -3.51
C GLY A 53 -22.91 -5.45 -2.64
N GLU A 54 -23.05 -6.77 -2.64
CA GLU A 54 -24.02 -7.50 -1.81
C GLU A 54 -23.46 -7.82 -0.41
N ASN A 55 -22.13 -7.82 -0.27
CA ASN A 55 -21.41 -8.20 0.96
C ASN A 55 -20.43 -7.09 1.41
N PRO A 56 -20.92 -5.89 1.78
CA PRO A 56 -20.06 -4.73 2.04
C PRO A 56 -19.16 -4.87 3.29
N GLU A 57 -19.58 -5.68 4.26
CA GLU A 57 -18.83 -5.87 5.52
C GLU A 57 -17.81 -7.02 5.44
N GLU A 58 -17.81 -7.79 4.34
CA GLU A 58 -16.85 -8.89 4.15
C GLU A 58 -15.43 -8.32 4.04
N LYS A 59 -14.48 -8.94 4.75
CA LYS A 59 -13.08 -8.52 4.74
C LYS A 59 -12.31 -9.26 3.66
N ILE A 60 -11.53 -8.52 2.89
CA ILE A 60 -10.67 -9.03 1.83
C ILE A 60 -9.25 -8.49 2.00
N ASN A 61 -8.27 -9.29 1.59
CA ASN A 61 -6.89 -8.88 1.48
C ASN A 61 -6.63 -8.25 0.12
N ASP A 62 -6.54 -6.93 0.09
CA ASP A 62 -6.03 -6.17 -1.04
C ASP A 62 -4.51 -6.29 -1.07
N THR A 63 -3.97 -6.92 -2.10
CA THR A 63 -2.55 -7.28 -2.19
C THR A 63 -1.90 -6.56 -3.35
N THR A 64 -0.87 -5.76 -3.05
CA THR A 64 0.00 -5.17 -4.05
C THR A 64 1.30 -5.96 -4.13
N THR A 65 1.60 -6.51 -5.30
CA THR A 65 2.86 -7.23 -5.55
C THR A 65 3.90 -6.30 -6.19
N ILE A 66 5.10 -6.27 -5.61
CA ILE A 66 6.27 -5.56 -6.14
C ILE A 66 7.31 -6.62 -6.53
N MET A 67 7.74 -6.59 -7.78
CA MET A 67 8.82 -7.43 -8.30
C MET A 67 10.11 -6.61 -8.35
N THR A 68 11.17 -7.11 -7.71
CA THR A 68 12.45 -6.39 -7.65
C THR A 68 13.64 -7.35 -7.55
N ASP A 69 14.77 -6.98 -8.11
CA ASP A 69 16.01 -7.76 -8.04
C ASP A 69 16.99 -7.25 -6.97
N THR A 70 16.69 -6.10 -6.35
CA THR A 70 17.66 -5.35 -5.54
C THR A 70 17.23 -5.11 -4.11
N LEU A 71 16.09 -5.65 -3.67
CA LEU A 71 15.62 -5.40 -2.31
C LEU A 71 16.51 -6.08 -1.29
N ALA A 72 17.31 -5.27 -0.59
CA ALA A 72 18.02 -5.65 0.62
C ALA A 72 17.53 -4.76 1.76
N LEU A 73 16.63 -5.30 2.59
CA LEU A 73 16.19 -4.65 3.82
C LEU A 73 17.21 -4.90 4.93
N THR A 74 17.80 -3.81 5.41
CA THR A 74 18.66 -3.83 6.60
C THR A 74 17.81 -3.94 7.86
N ASN A 75 18.40 -4.45 8.96
CA ASN A 75 17.71 -4.54 10.26
C ASN A 75 17.12 -3.18 10.70
N LEU A 76 17.85 -2.09 10.48
CA LEU A 76 17.38 -0.74 10.78
C LEU A 76 16.19 -0.31 9.89
N GLU A 77 16.15 -0.73 8.62
CA GLU A 77 14.98 -0.45 7.77
C GLU A 77 13.75 -1.23 8.22
N ILE A 78 13.92 -2.48 8.64
CA ILE A 78 12.84 -3.29 9.23
C ILE A 78 12.33 -2.64 10.53
N GLU A 79 13.25 -2.18 11.38
CA GLU A 79 12.93 -1.47 12.61
C GLU A 79 12.16 -0.18 12.33
N LEU A 80 12.62 0.64 11.37
CA LEU A 80 11.90 1.85 10.95
C LEU A 80 10.47 1.54 10.50
N LEU A 81 10.27 0.51 9.66
CA LEU A 81 8.93 0.09 9.21
C LEU A 81 8.06 -0.32 10.41
N ASN A 82 8.62 -1.08 11.35
CA ASN A 82 7.91 -1.52 12.55
C ASN A 82 7.48 -0.33 13.44
N PHE A 83 8.39 0.63 13.68
CA PHE A 83 8.07 1.85 14.42
C PHE A 83 7.03 2.71 13.72
N ILE A 84 7.09 2.83 12.38
CA ILE A 84 6.06 3.56 11.62
C ILE A 84 4.68 2.93 11.82
N LYS A 85 4.59 1.58 11.79
CA LYS A 85 3.32 0.86 11.94
C LYS A 85 2.71 1.02 13.33
N ASN A 86 3.54 0.94 14.37
CA ASN A 86 3.06 0.87 15.76
C ASN A 86 2.99 2.24 16.44
N GLU A 87 3.96 3.12 16.20
CA GLU A 87 4.10 4.38 16.92
C GLU A 87 3.52 5.60 16.17
N ASN A 88 3.19 5.45 14.88
CA ASN A 88 2.59 6.50 14.05
C ASN A 88 3.30 7.87 14.18
N PRO A 89 4.62 7.95 13.88
CA PRO A 89 5.40 9.16 14.05
C PRO A 89 4.82 10.33 13.24
N LYS A 90 4.88 11.55 13.77
CA LYS A 90 4.36 12.76 13.10
C LYS A 90 5.39 13.42 12.19
N SER A 91 6.61 12.89 12.13
CA SER A 91 7.65 13.31 11.17
C SER A 91 8.82 12.31 11.11
N ILE A 92 9.62 12.38 10.05
CA ILE A 92 10.90 11.65 9.94
C ILE A 92 11.83 11.96 11.12
N ARG A 93 11.84 13.20 11.61
CA ARG A 93 12.69 13.62 12.75
C ARG A 93 12.24 12.96 14.06
N GLU A 94 10.93 12.83 14.26
CA GLU A 94 10.39 12.13 15.43
C GLU A 94 10.70 10.65 15.37
N LEU A 95 10.52 10.02 14.20
CA LEU A 95 10.90 8.63 13.97
C LEU A 95 12.39 8.39 14.28
N ALA A 96 13.29 9.25 13.79
CA ALA A 96 14.73 9.15 14.07
C ALA A 96 15.03 9.14 15.58
N ARG A 97 14.30 9.95 16.36
CA ARG A 97 14.43 9.96 17.83
C ARG A 97 13.92 8.68 18.48
N MET A 98 12.83 8.11 17.97
CA MET A 98 12.25 6.86 18.47
C MET A 98 13.19 5.67 18.27
N VAL A 99 13.90 5.62 17.14
CA VAL A 99 14.89 4.56 16.85
C VAL A 99 16.32 4.91 17.29
N HIS A 100 16.49 6.00 18.06
CA HIS A 100 17.80 6.49 18.52
C HIS A 100 18.86 6.67 17.42
N GLU A 101 18.43 7.12 16.23
CA GLU A 101 19.26 7.24 15.04
C GLU A 101 19.38 8.70 14.57
N ASP A 102 20.40 9.00 13.76
CA ASP A 102 20.53 10.32 13.15
C ASP A 102 19.42 10.62 12.13
N VAL A 103 19.00 11.89 12.09
CA VAL A 103 17.93 12.37 11.22
C VAL A 103 18.31 12.28 9.74
N SER A 104 19.57 12.53 9.38
CA SER A 104 20.03 12.45 7.98
C SER A 104 20.02 11.02 7.48
N ASN A 105 20.56 10.09 8.28
CA ASN A 105 20.53 8.66 7.95
C ASN A 105 19.08 8.14 7.85
N THR A 106 18.24 8.48 8.83
CA THR A 106 16.82 8.13 8.82
C THR A 106 16.12 8.67 7.59
N HIS A 107 16.34 9.94 7.23
CA HIS A 107 15.73 10.54 6.04
C HIS A 107 16.13 9.79 4.77
N ARG A 108 17.43 9.47 4.59
CA ARG A 108 17.91 8.72 3.43
C ARG A 108 17.22 7.35 3.32
N LYS A 109 17.10 6.62 4.43
CA LYS A 109 16.43 5.30 4.47
C LYS A 109 14.94 5.41 4.17
N ILE A 110 14.26 6.39 4.76
CA ILE A 110 12.84 6.64 4.50
C ILE A 110 12.59 7.03 3.04
N SER A 111 13.46 7.85 2.44
CA SER A 111 13.41 8.16 1.01
C SER A 111 13.57 6.92 0.14
N LYS A 112 14.58 6.08 0.43
CA LYS A 112 14.79 4.80 -0.29
C LYS A 112 13.56 3.89 -0.19
N LEU A 113 13.06 3.64 1.03
CA LEU A 113 11.87 2.80 1.23
C LEU A 113 10.62 3.35 0.53
N HIS A 114 10.50 4.67 0.43
CA HIS A 114 9.41 5.30 -0.31
C HIS A 114 9.55 5.10 -1.83
N GLU A 115 10.76 5.26 -2.36
CA GLU A 115 11.07 5.03 -3.79
C GLU A 115 10.87 3.55 -4.17
N GLU A 116 11.16 2.63 -3.25
CA GLU A 116 10.90 1.19 -3.40
C GLU A 116 9.41 0.82 -3.23
N GLY A 117 8.54 1.78 -2.90
CA GLY A 117 7.10 1.56 -2.70
C GLY A 117 6.73 0.91 -1.37
N LEU A 118 7.71 0.66 -0.49
CA LEU A 118 7.51 0.02 0.81
C LEU A 118 6.92 0.95 1.88
N LEU A 119 6.87 2.25 1.65
CA LEU A 119 6.11 3.16 2.51
C LEU A 119 5.63 4.37 1.71
N GLN A 120 4.72 5.14 2.31
CA GLN A 120 4.20 6.36 1.73
C GLN A 120 4.51 7.56 2.62
N LEU A 121 4.61 8.74 2.00
CA LEU A 121 4.88 10.01 2.68
C LEU A 121 3.70 10.95 2.49
N LYS A 122 3.08 11.37 3.60
CA LYS A 122 2.07 12.45 3.58
C LYS A 122 2.67 13.76 4.07
N LYS A 123 2.09 14.88 3.63
CA LYS A 123 2.47 16.21 4.12
C LYS A 123 2.01 16.39 5.57
N GLY A 124 2.92 16.85 6.41
CA GLY A 124 2.68 17.22 7.80
C GLY A 124 2.73 18.71 8.03
N THR A 125 2.79 19.11 9.30
CA THR A 125 2.90 20.52 9.68
C THR A 125 4.23 21.11 9.22
N LYS A 126 4.23 22.40 8.82
CA LYS A 126 5.44 23.14 8.42
C LYS A 126 6.32 22.39 7.39
N ASN A 127 5.69 21.81 6.36
CA ASN A 127 6.36 21.03 5.29
C ASN A 127 7.11 19.77 5.76
N SER A 128 6.82 19.27 6.97
CA SER A 128 7.33 17.97 7.39
C SER A 128 6.77 16.85 6.53
N LYS A 129 7.53 15.78 6.36
CA LYS A 129 7.06 14.53 5.75
C LYS A 129 6.75 13.55 6.87
N ILE A 130 5.57 12.96 6.80
CA ILE A 130 5.09 11.96 7.76
C ILE A 130 5.10 10.61 7.07
N PRO A 131 5.97 9.68 7.48
CA PRO A 131 5.94 8.32 6.95
C PRO A 131 4.75 7.55 7.50
N TYR A 132 4.13 6.74 6.65
CA TYR A 132 3.08 5.81 7.02
C TYR A 132 3.09 4.58 6.11
N LEU A 133 2.60 3.45 6.61
CA LEU A 133 2.42 2.25 5.81
C LEU A 133 0.98 2.20 5.27
N ALA A 134 0.83 1.99 3.98
CA ALA A 134 -0.47 1.85 3.33
C ALA A 134 -1.00 0.41 3.37
N TYR A 135 -0.35 -0.47 4.12
CA TYR A 135 -0.61 -1.89 4.23
C TYR A 135 -0.52 -2.33 5.70
N ASP A 136 -1.00 -3.55 5.95
CA ASP A 136 -1.02 -4.19 7.27
C ASP A 136 0.06 -5.23 7.44
N LYS A 137 0.43 -5.91 6.36
CA LYS A 137 1.43 -6.98 6.36
C LYS A 137 2.31 -6.88 5.13
N ILE A 138 3.58 -7.25 5.31
CA ILE A 138 4.52 -7.50 4.21
C ILE A 138 4.83 -9.00 4.20
N GLU A 139 4.79 -9.61 3.03
CA GLU A 139 5.35 -10.93 2.80
C GLU A 139 6.45 -10.82 1.75
N ILE A 140 7.59 -11.47 1.99
CA ILE A 140 8.73 -11.48 1.08
C ILE A 140 8.93 -12.92 0.64
N GLY A 141 8.70 -13.17 -0.65
CA GLY A 141 9.05 -14.41 -1.32
C GLY A 141 10.49 -14.32 -1.82
N ILE A 142 11.35 -15.16 -1.26
CA ILE A 142 12.76 -15.34 -1.67
C ILE A 142 12.87 -16.63 -2.47
#